data_AF-A0A5B2XPK2-F1
#
_entry.id   AF-A0A5B2XPK2-F1
#
_cell.length_a   1.000
_cell.length_b   1.000
_cell.length_c   1.000
_cell.angle_alpha   90.00
_cell.angle_beta   90.00
_cell.angle_gamma   90.00
#
_symmetry.space_group_name_H-M   'P 1'
#
loop_
_entity.id
_entity.type
_entity.pdbx_description
1 polymer ?
#
loop_
_entity_poly.entity_id
_entity_poly.type
_entity_poly.pdbx_seq_one_letter_code
_entity_poly.pdbx_strand_id
1 'polypeptide(L)'
;MTLPNPRRIPRARRALIALALPALTLAAVAVPAAAAPDTGGATWTADLSTANPDSSNVATDGRTLRLGGGPAEQASARTGERTGLFVFDPHTLARPTASVEADLVGSVPTGAELAVDVRGTRIDGSWTEWVEATSGGHAVLSEATTRVQVRAVLTAPFGAAGPELRKLTLTASSSTARADLAPAARSYKVYATREGLVGGTTANGHKITNRDHFVALPSRRGLSANGSHTYSVRVCAASGRCETAPVWDIGPWNTIDDYWNPSTQRQSWRDLPQGRPEAQAAYQNGYNGGHDQFGRHVSNPAGIDLADGTFWDGLKLTDNAWVTVTYLWT
;
A
#
# COMPACT_ATOMS: atom_id res chain seq x y z
N MET A 1 -70.71 -39.86 54.11
CA MET A 1 -71.48 -41.11 53.99
C MET A 1 -70.49 -42.28 53.93
N THR A 2 -70.48 -43.07 55.01
CA THR A 2 -70.07 -44.49 55.14
C THR A 2 -68.75 -45.01 54.54
N LEU A 3 -67.82 -45.28 55.47
CA LEU A 3 -66.61 -46.13 55.45
C LEU A 3 -66.88 -47.59 55.01
N PRO A 4 -65.84 -48.41 54.77
CA PRO A 4 -65.29 -49.21 55.87
C PRO A 4 -63.75 -49.35 55.90
N ASN A 5 -63.26 -49.47 57.13
CA ASN A 5 -61.91 -49.85 57.61
C ASN A 5 -61.80 -51.40 57.66
N PRO A 6 -60.78 -52.05 58.27
CA PRO A 6 -59.31 -51.87 58.32
C PRO A 6 -58.57 -53.17 57.90
N ARG A 7 -57.23 -53.15 57.74
CA ARG A 7 -56.35 -54.30 58.08
C ARG A 7 -54.86 -53.93 58.24
N ARG A 8 -54.42 -53.93 59.51
CA ARG A 8 -53.18 -54.41 60.16
C ARG A 8 -51.77 -54.39 59.46
N ILE A 9 -50.80 -53.73 60.15
CA ILE A 9 -49.46 -54.21 60.65
C ILE A 9 -48.35 -54.57 59.60
N PRO A 10 -47.01 -54.63 59.85
CA PRO A 10 -46.02 -53.94 60.70
C PRO A 10 -44.81 -53.33 59.91
N ARG A 11 -43.85 -52.72 60.64
CA ARG A 11 -42.50 -52.31 60.20
C ARG A 11 -41.67 -53.45 59.60
N ALA A 12 -40.92 -53.19 58.52
CA ALA A 12 -39.83 -54.04 58.03
C ALA A 12 -38.56 -53.22 57.73
N ARG A 13 -37.43 -53.89 57.89
CA ARG A 13 -36.07 -53.38 58.11
C ARG A 13 -35.37 -52.95 56.83
N ARG A 14 -34.41 -52.03 56.99
CA ARG A 14 -33.37 -51.66 56.02
C ARG A 14 -32.57 -52.91 55.59
N ALA A 15 -32.35 -53.05 54.29
CA ALA A 15 -31.29 -53.89 53.73
C ALA A 15 -30.50 -53.03 52.73
N LEU A 16 -29.21 -52.83 53.02
CA LEU A 16 -28.23 -52.23 52.12
C LEU A 16 -27.74 -53.33 51.16
N ILE A 17 -27.90 -53.11 49.87
CA ILE A 17 -27.29 -53.95 48.82
C ILE A 17 -26.08 -53.16 48.30
N ALA A 18 -24.90 -53.72 48.50
CA ALA A 18 -23.66 -53.26 47.88
C ALA A 18 -23.59 -53.80 46.44
N LEU A 19 -23.59 -52.90 45.46
CA LEU A 19 -23.24 -53.23 44.07
C LEU A 19 -21.77 -52.89 43.83
N ALA A 20 -21.00 -53.92 43.48
CA ALA A 20 -19.63 -53.80 42.97
C ALA A 20 -19.67 -53.26 41.53
N LEU A 21 -18.95 -52.16 41.28
CA LEU A 21 -18.70 -51.60 39.95
C LEU A 21 -17.41 -52.21 39.37
N PRO A 22 -17.41 -52.71 38.12
CA PRO A 22 -16.19 -53.13 37.46
C PRO A 22 -15.40 -51.89 37.02
N ALA A 23 -14.10 -51.85 37.35
CA ALA A 23 -13.18 -50.85 36.86
C ALA A 23 -12.87 -51.11 35.37
N LEU A 24 -13.48 -50.33 34.48
CA LEU A 24 -13.06 -50.23 33.09
C LEU A 24 -11.78 -49.38 33.03
N THR A 25 -10.64 -50.00 32.74
CA THR A 25 -9.43 -49.30 32.33
C THR A 25 -9.66 -48.69 30.95
N LEU A 26 -9.94 -47.39 30.87
CA LEU A 26 -9.88 -46.65 29.61
C LEU A 26 -8.41 -46.61 29.17
N ALA A 27 -8.08 -47.34 28.10
CA ALA A 27 -6.89 -47.05 27.32
C ALA A 27 -7.08 -45.67 26.71
N ALA A 28 -6.34 -44.68 27.21
CA ALA A 28 -6.26 -43.35 26.61
C ALA A 28 -5.62 -43.51 25.22
N VAL A 29 -6.44 -43.58 24.19
CA VAL A 29 -5.97 -43.35 22.82
C VAL A 29 -5.52 -41.89 22.81
N ALA A 30 -4.21 -41.68 22.77
CA ALA A 30 -3.65 -40.36 22.54
C ALA A 30 -4.16 -39.90 21.19
N VAL A 31 -5.18 -39.04 21.20
CA VAL A 31 -5.56 -38.25 20.03
C VAL A 31 -4.29 -37.47 19.69
N PRO A 32 -3.68 -37.66 18.51
CA PRO A 32 -2.53 -36.84 18.15
C PRO A 32 -2.99 -35.39 18.28
N ALA A 33 -2.30 -34.61 19.09
CA ALA A 33 -2.54 -33.18 19.17
C ALA A 33 -2.53 -32.68 17.72
N ALA A 34 -3.67 -32.17 17.25
CA ALA A 34 -3.72 -31.49 15.98
C ALA A 34 -2.64 -30.41 16.08
N ALA A 35 -1.57 -30.55 15.29
CA ALA A 35 -0.59 -29.50 15.16
C ALA A 35 -1.39 -28.22 14.89
N ALA A 36 -1.11 -27.15 15.64
CA ALA A 36 -1.59 -25.84 15.27
C ALA A 36 -1.34 -25.68 13.76
N PRO A 37 -2.30 -25.17 12.97
CA PRO A 37 -2.05 -24.95 11.56
C PRO A 37 -0.72 -24.22 11.49
N ASP A 38 0.25 -24.82 10.81
CA ASP A 38 1.51 -24.18 10.52
C ASP A 38 1.10 -22.86 9.86
N THR A 39 1.17 -21.75 10.60
CA THR A 39 0.90 -20.40 10.08
C THR A 39 2.09 -20.00 9.24
N GLY A 40 2.52 -20.93 8.36
CA GLY A 40 3.87 -21.16 7.84
C GLY A 40 4.27 -20.07 6.86
N GLY A 41 4.32 -18.87 7.41
CA GLY A 41 4.82 -17.69 6.79
C GLY A 41 6.33 -17.73 6.72
N ALA A 42 6.86 -17.02 5.74
CA ALA A 42 8.30 -16.83 5.63
C ALA A 42 8.67 -15.54 6.37
N THR A 43 9.68 -15.61 7.22
CA THR A 43 10.26 -14.44 7.88
C THR A 43 11.68 -14.25 7.38
N TRP A 44 12.03 -13.03 6.96
CA TRP A 44 13.39 -12.69 6.55
C TRP A 44 13.78 -11.29 7.04
N THR A 45 15.08 -11.04 7.11
CA THR A 45 15.61 -9.70 7.39
C THR A 45 16.09 -9.10 6.08
N ALA A 46 15.65 -7.87 5.77
CA ALA A 46 16.06 -7.18 4.56
C ALA A 46 17.52 -6.71 4.67
N ASP A 47 18.27 -6.78 3.57
CA ASP A 47 19.65 -6.31 3.50
C ASP A 47 19.67 -4.79 3.30
N LEU A 48 20.13 -4.06 4.31
CA LEU A 48 20.25 -2.60 4.28
C LEU A 48 21.58 -2.14 3.67
N SER A 49 22.49 -3.05 3.33
CA SER A 49 23.85 -2.71 2.93
C SER A 49 24.00 -2.29 1.48
N THR A 50 23.10 -2.78 0.62
CA THR A 50 23.17 -2.55 -0.83
C THR A 50 21.89 -1.88 -1.31
N ALA A 51 21.99 -0.64 -1.78
CA ALA A 51 20.88 0.04 -2.41
C ALA A 51 20.70 -0.51 -3.83
N ASN A 52 19.50 -0.95 -4.18
CA ASN A 52 19.15 -1.24 -5.56
C ASN A 52 19.27 0.05 -6.41
N PRO A 53 19.64 -0.01 -7.71
CA PRO A 53 19.71 1.16 -8.60
C PRO A 53 18.42 2.00 -8.68
N ASP A 54 17.27 1.41 -8.36
CA ASP A 54 15.97 2.09 -8.30
C ASP A 54 15.81 2.98 -7.05
N SER A 55 16.79 2.99 -6.14
CA SER A 55 16.78 3.80 -4.93
C SER A 55 17.14 5.26 -5.20
N SER A 56 16.52 6.20 -4.48
CA SER A 56 16.75 7.64 -4.59
C SER A 56 16.93 8.30 -3.23
N ASN A 57 17.82 9.29 -3.15
CA ASN A 57 18.03 10.18 -1.99
C ASN A 57 18.09 9.46 -0.63
N VAL A 58 18.88 8.41 -0.57
CA VAL A 58 19.16 7.63 0.64
C VAL A 58 20.65 7.40 0.78
N ALA A 59 21.10 7.18 2.01
CA ALA A 59 22.48 6.82 2.33
C ALA A 59 22.49 5.62 3.29
N THR A 60 23.42 4.70 3.10
CA THR A 60 23.63 3.56 4.00
C THR A 60 25.11 3.41 4.34
N ASP A 61 25.41 3.07 5.58
CA ASP A 61 26.76 2.70 6.06
C ASP A 61 26.95 1.16 6.13
N GLY A 62 26.03 0.40 5.55
CA GLY A 62 26.01 -1.06 5.64
C GLY A 62 25.14 -1.60 6.78
N ARG A 63 24.79 -0.76 7.76
CA ARG A 63 23.99 -1.15 8.95
C ARG A 63 22.80 -0.23 9.21
N THR A 64 22.92 1.03 8.84
CA THR A 64 21.91 2.06 9.07
C THR A 64 21.60 2.74 7.75
N LEU A 65 20.36 2.62 7.31
CA LEU A 65 19.77 3.38 6.23
C LEU A 65 19.29 4.74 6.77
N ARG A 66 19.58 5.81 6.03
CA ARG A 66 19.26 7.20 6.38
C ARG A 66 18.70 7.93 5.17
N LEU A 67 17.83 8.90 5.45
CA LEU A 67 17.41 9.87 4.44
C LEU A 67 18.61 10.69 3.98
N GLY A 68 18.77 10.82 2.67
CA GLY A 68 19.82 11.61 2.05
C GLY A 68 19.69 13.12 2.32
N GLY A 69 20.77 13.84 2.07
CA GLY A 69 20.83 15.30 2.20
C GLY A 69 20.35 16.08 0.97
N GLY A 70 19.70 15.42 0.00
CA GLY A 70 19.26 16.03 -1.25
C GLY A 70 18.19 17.12 -1.05
N PRO A 71 17.85 17.86 -2.13
CA PRO A 71 16.76 18.84 -2.10
C PRO A 71 15.42 18.17 -1.81
N ALA A 72 14.39 18.99 -1.57
CA ALA A 72 13.03 18.48 -1.49
C ALA A 72 12.66 17.69 -2.77
N GLU A 73 11.97 16.57 -2.59
CA GLU A 73 11.45 15.72 -3.66
C GLU A 73 9.92 15.77 -3.63
N GLN A 74 9.22 15.27 -4.65
CA GLN A 74 7.77 15.47 -4.85
C GLN A 74 7.43 16.90 -5.29
N ALA A 75 8.01 17.33 -6.41
CA ALA A 75 7.93 18.70 -6.90
C ALA A 75 6.48 19.13 -7.15
N SER A 76 5.65 18.25 -7.70
CA SER A 76 4.22 18.46 -7.95
C SER A 76 3.42 18.66 -6.66
N ALA A 77 3.66 17.84 -5.62
CA ALA A 77 2.97 17.97 -4.34
C ALA A 77 3.38 19.22 -3.56
N ARG A 78 4.58 19.79 -3.78
CA ARG A 78 5.08 21.03 -3.13
C ARG A 78 5.02 21.00 -1.60
N THR A 79 5.38 19.87 -0.99
CA THR A 79 5.33 19.69 0.47
C THR A 79 6.49 20.38 1.20
N GLY A 80 7.59 20.64 0.49
CA GLY A 80 8.83 21.12 1.11
C GLY A 80 9.56 20.03 1.92
N GLU A 81 9.23 18.75 1.66
CA GLU A 81 9.84 17.61 2.32
C GLU A 81 10.92 16.98 1.44
N ARG A 82 11.93 16.41 2.09
CA ARG A 82 12.85 15.46 1.45
C ARG A 82 12.23 14.08 1.57
N THR A 83 12.19 13.36 0.45
CA THR A 83 11.82 11.95 0.41
C THR A 83 13.04 11.14 0.02
N GLY A 84 13.18 9.94 0.55
CA GLY A 84 14.18 8.97 0.13
C GLY A 84 13.50 7.62 -0.07
N LEU A 85 13.81 6.96 -1.17
CA LEU A 85 13.30 5.63 -1.49
C LEU A 85 14.47 4.65 -1.50
N PHE A 86 14.44 3.66 -0.61
CA PHE A 86 15.39 2.55 -0.64
C PHE A 86 14.67 1.31 -1.14
N VAL A 87 14.94 0.92 -2.38
CA VAL A 87 14.32 -0.24 -3.02
C VAL A 87 15.18 -1.46 -2.72
N PHE A 88 14.54 -2.53 -2.23
CA PHE A 88 15.21 -3.81 -2.01
C PHE A 88 15.10 -4.69 -3.26
N ASP A 89 16.04 -5.62 -3.43
CA ASP A 89 15.92 -6.64 -4.46
C ASP A 89 14.68 -7.53 -4.22
N PRO A 90 14.01 -8.01 -5.28
CA PRO A 90 12.87 -8.92 -5.13
C PRO A 90 13.22 -10.19 -4.34
N HIS A 91 12.36 -10.55 -3.41
CA HIS A 91 12.47 -11.76 -2.59
C HIS A 91 11.50 -12.83 -3.07
N THR A 92 11.99 -14.06 -3.25
CA THR A 92 11.19 -15.22 -3.66
C THR A 92 10.81 -16.07 -2.45
N LEU A 93 9.51 -16.29 -2.28
CA LEU A 93 8.88 -17.06 -1.23
C LEU A 93 8.59 -18.48 -1.71
N ALA A 94 8.72 -19.45 -0.80
CA ALA A 94 8.39 -20.86 -1.09
C ALA A 94 6.87 -21.11 -1.23
N ARG A 95 6.05 -20.27 -0.60
CA ARG A 95 4.58 -20.33 -0.66
C ARG A 95 4.03 -18.96 -1.06
N PRO A 96 2.91 -18.90 -1.80
CA PRO A 96 2.26 -17.65 -2.12
C PRO A 96 1.86 -16.87 -0.86
N THR A 97 1.91 -15.55 -0.93
CA THR A 97 1.41 -14.63 0.09
C THR A 97 0.56 -13.54 -0.55
N ALA A 98 -0.44 -13.06 0.18
CA ALA A 98 -1.17 -11.83 -0.14
C ALA A 98 -1.04 -10.78 0.99
N SER A 99 -0.18 -11.03 1.98
CA SER A 99 -0.04 -10.19 3.17
C SER A 99 1.39 -10.23 3.68
N VAL A 100 2.02 -9.06 3.78
CA VAL A 100 3.38 -8.92 4.32
C VAL A 100 3.37 -7.90 5.45
N GLU A 101 3.81 -8.34 6.62
CA GLU A 101 4.06 -7.50 7.79
C GLU A 101 5.49 -6.95 7.75
N ALA A 102 5.67 -5.72 8.26
CA ALA A 102 6.98 -5.07 8.36
C ALA A 102 7.27 -4.60 9.79
N ASP A 103 8.28 -5.22 10.40
CA ASP A 103 8.84 -4.86 11.70
C ASP A 103 10.10 -4.01 11.53
N LEU A 104 10.05 -2.79 12.04
CA LEU A 104 11.09 -1.77 11.88
C LEU A 104 11.82 -1.52 13.20
N VAL A 105 13.14 -1.49 13.15
CA VAL A 105 13.98 -0.96 14.24
C VAL A 105 14.73 0.25 13.70
N GLY A 106 14.52 1.41 14.33
CA GLY A 106 15.04 2.66 13.82
C GLY A 106 14.83 3.83 14.78
N SER A 107 14.98 5.04 14.27
CA SER A 107 14.61 6.27 14.97
C SER A 107 13.90 7.19 13.99
N VAL A 108 12.75 7.72 14.40
CA VAL A 108 11.94 8.63 13.60
C VAL A 108 11.83 9.94 14.39
N PRO A 109 12.56 11.00 14.01
CA PRO A 109 12.43 12.31 14.62
C PRO A 109 11.02 12.89 14.49
N THR A 110 10.67 13.85 15.35
CA THR A 110 9.37 14.55 15.25
C THR A 110 9.20 15.21 13.88
N GLY A 111 8.06 14.95 13.24
CA GLY A 111 7.75 15.47 11.91
C GLY A 111 8.38 14.67 10.75
N ALA A 112 9.17 13.64 11.04
CA ALA A 112 9.65 12.70 10.03
C ALA A 112 8.75 11.46 9.96
N GLU A 113 8.86 10.71 8.86
CA GLU A 113 8.12 9.47 8.62
C GLU A 113 9.05 8.38 8.07
N LEU A 114 8.85 7.15 8.56
CA LEU A 114 9.48 5.95 8.02
C LEU A 114 8.38 4.93 7.72
N ALA A 115 8.15 4.67 6.43
CA ALA A 115 7.15 3.73 5.94
C ALA A 115 7.82 2.60 5.13
N VAL A 116 7.10 1.49 4.97
CA VAL A 116 7.52 0.36 4.13
C VAL A 116 6.41 0.09 3.12
N ASP A 117 6.76 0.05 1.84
CA ASP A 117 5.85 -0.40 0.79
C ASP A 117 6.23 -1.79 0.32
N VAL A 118 5.20 -2.58 0.01
CA VAL A 118 5.33 -3.92 -0.55
C VAL A 118 4.55 -4.00 -1.86
N ARG A 119 5.12 -4.68 -2.84
CA ARG A 119 4.42 -5.09 -4.07
C ARG A 119 4.71 -6.56 -4.39
N GLY A 120 3.84 -7.18 -5.17
CA GLY A 120 3.98 -8.54 -5.66
C GLY A 120 4.10 -8.60 -7.18
N THR A 121 4.71 -9.65 -7.72
CA THR A 121 4.57 -9.94 -9.15
C THR A 121 3.25 -10.66 -9.41
N ARG A 122 2.56 -10.24 -10.46
CA ARG A 122 1.40 -10.95 -11.02
C ARG A 122 1.84 -12.12 -11.90
N ILE A 123 0.86 -12.94 -12.29
CA ILE A 123 1.08 -14.09 -13.18
C ILE A 123 1.62 -13.72 -14.56
N ASP A 124 1.31 -12.51 -15.04
CA ASP A 124 1.80 -11.97 -16.31
C ASP A 124 3.19 -11.31 -16.20
N GLY A 125 3.80 -11.34 -15.01
CA GLY A 125 5.10 -10.75 -14.72
C GLY A 125 5.06 -9.25 -14.40
N SER A 126 3.90 -8.60 -14.49
CA SER A 126 3.74 -7.21 -14.06
C SER A 126 3.79 -7.07 -12.54
N TRP A 127 4.07 -5.86 -12.06
CA TRP A 127 4.04 -5.56 -10.63
C TRP A 127 2.68 -5.06 -10.20
N THR A 128 2.17 -5.55 -9.05
CA THR A 128 1.07 -4.88 -8.35
C THR A 128 1.47 -3.46 -7.96
N GLU A 129 0.50 -2.65 -7.56
CA GLU A 129 0.80 -1.39 -6.89
C GLU A 129 1.65 -1.62 -5.64
N TRP A 130 2.40 -0.59 -5.27
CA TRP A 130 2.97 -0.49 -3.94
C TRP A 130 1.85 -0.33 -2.92
N VAL A 131 1.87 -1.13 -1.87
CA VAL A 131 0.95 -1.06 -0.74
C VAL A 131 1.77 -0.89 0.53
N GLU A 132 1.43 0.13 1.31
CA GLU A 132 2.10 0.40 2.58
C GLU A 132 1.80 -0.68 3.61
N ALA A 133 2.85 -1.22 4.23
CA ALA A 133 2.79 -1.86 5.53
C ALA A 133 3.01 -0.77 6.58
N THR A 134 1.94 -0.30 7.20
CA THR A 134 2.06 0.62 8.35
C THR A 134 2.85 -0.06 9.47
N SER A 135 3.51 0.70 10.34
CA SER A 135 4.24 0.10 11.48
C SER A 135 3.33 -0.81 12.32
N GLY A 136 3.70 -2.09 12.46
CA GLY A 136 2.88 -3.12 13.15
C GLY A 136 1.62 -3.57 12.38
N GLY A 137 1.51 -3.19 11.10
CA GLY A 137 0.41 -3.56 10.21
C GLY A 137 0.88 -4.38 9.00
N HIS A 138 -0.10 -4.81 8.20
CA HIS A 138 0.13 -5.66 7.04
C HIS A 138 -0.12 -4.88 5.73
N ALA A 139 0.80 -4.99 4.78
CA ALA A 139 0.52 -4.68 3.39
C ALA A 139 -0.31 -5.82 2.78
N VAL A 140 -1.57 -5.54 2.43
CA VAL A 140 -2.45 -6.52 1.78
C VAL A 140 -2.39 -6.32 0.26
N LEU A 141 -1.84 -7.31 -0.43
CA LEU A 141 -1.71 -7.29 -1.89
C LEU A 141 -3.04 -7.70 -2.54
N SER A 142 -3.30 -7.17 -3.74
CA SER A 142 -4.51 -7.50 -4.50
C SER A 142 -4.57 -8.96 -4.94
N GLU A 143 -3.42 -9.63 -5.02
CA GLU A 143 -3.27 -11.00 -5.51
C GLU A 143 -2.20 -11.74 -4.71
N ALA A 144 -2.36 -13.05 -4.58
CA ALA A 144 -1.35 -13.89 -3.95
C ALA A 144 -0.14 -14.08 -4.89
N THR A 145 1.08 -13.94 -4.36
CA THR A 145 2.33 -14.00 -5.13
C THR A 145 3.43 -14.76 -4.39
N THR A 146 4.34 -15.37 -5.13
CA THR A 146 5.58 -15.95 -4.57
C THR A 146 6.77 -15.01 -4.70
N ARG A 147 6.63 -13.85 -5.32
CA ARG A 147 7.74 -12.90 -5.47
C ARG A 147 7.29 -11.51 -5.06
N VAL A 148 7.88 -11.03 -3.98
CA VAL A 148 7.59 -9.72 -3.40
C VAL A 148 8.78 -8.79 -3.59
N GLN A 149 8.53 -7.50 -3.68
CA GLN A 149 9.54 -6.48 -3.57
C GLN A 149 9.11 -5.46 -2.53
N VAL A 150 10.09 -4.90 -1.84
CA VAL A 150 9.88 -3.97 -0.76
C VAL A 150 10.64 -2.68 -1.06
N ARG A 151 10.14 -1.54 -0.59
CA ARG A 151 10.94 -0.31 -0.45
C ARG A 151 10.70 0.33 0.91
N ALA A 152 11.74 0.90 1.50
CA ALA A 152 11.60 1.82 2.61
C ALA A 152 11.43 3.24 2.07
N VAL A 153 10.49 3.98 2.65
CA VAL A 153 10.19 5.38 2.33
C VAL A 153 10.53 6.22 3.55
N LEU A 154 11.46 7.15 3.38
CA LEU A 154 11.97 8.03 4.42
C LEU A 154 11.59 9.46 4.08
N THR A 155 10.82 10.12 4.93
CA THR A 155 10.38 11.51 4.70
C THR A 155 10.74 12.39 5.89
N ALA A 156 11.17 13.62 5.62
CA ALA A 156 11.32 14.64 6.64
C ALA A 156 11.24 16.05 6.03
N PRO A 157 10.82 17.07 6.80
CA PRO A 157 10.90 18.46 6.36
C PRO A 157 12.33 18.82 5.89
N PHE A 158 12.41 19.67 4.88
CA PHE A 158 13.71 20.16 4.41
C PHE A 158 14.45 20.89 5.54
N GLY A 159 15.73 20.56 5.73
CA GLY A 159 16.55 21.10 6.82
C GLY A 159 16.37 20.45 8.20
N ALA A 160 15.36 19.58 8.40
CA ALA A 160 15.16 18.85 9.65
C ALA A 160 15.98 17.54 9.72
N ALA A 161 16.05 16.92 10.91
CA ALA A 161 16.64 15.59 11.05
C ALA A 161 15.78 14.54 10.34
N GLY A 162 16.42 13.64 9.59
CA GLY A 162 15.74 12.53 8.89
C GLY A 162 15.62 11.27 9.73
N PRO A 163 14.75 10.32 9.34
CA PRO A 163 14.63 9.04 10.01
C PRO A 163 15.81 8.12 9.69
N GLU A 164 16.00 7.13 10.55
CA GLU A 164 17.00 6.07 10.42
C GLU A 164 16.34 4.70 10.52
N LEU A 165 16.73 3.78 9.65
CA LEU A 165 16.34 2.38 9.69
C LEU A 165 17.59 1.51 9.94
N ARG A 166 17.59 0.75 11.04
CA ARG A 166 18.68 -0.15 11.46
C ARG A 166 18.37 -1.63 11.25
N LYS A 167 17.09 -2.00 11.20
CA LYS A 167 16.65 -3.36 10.87
C LYS A 167 15.24 -3.34 10.31
N LEU A 168 15.02 -4.10 9.24
CA LEU A 168 13.70 -4.41 8.70
C LEU A 168 13.53 -5.92 8.68
N THR A 169 12.58 -6.42 9.47
CA THR A 169 12.12 -7.81 9.42
C THR A 169 10.78 -7.86 8.74
N LEU A 170 10.64 -8.77 7.79
CA LEU A 170 9.43 -8.94 6.99
C LEU A 170 8.87 -10.33 7.27
N THR A 171 7.56 -10.42 7.46
CA THR A 171 6.85 -11.69 7.67
C THR A 171 5.71 -11.80 6.66
N ALA A 172 5.83 -12.75 5.74
CA ALA A 172 4.80 -13.03 4.74
C ALA A 172 3.87 -14.13 5.23
N SER A 173 2.58 -13.87 5.39
CA SER A 173 1.60 -14.91 5.75
C SER A 173 1.32 -15.80 4.54
N SER A 174 1.37 -17.12 4.71
CA SER A 174 1.02 -18.05 3.63
C SER A 174 -0.45 -17.86 3.22
N SER A 175 -0.70 -17.79 1.92
CA SER A 175 -2.03 -17.73 1.35
C SER A 175 -2.30 -18.95 0.48
N THR A 176 -3.51 -19.48 0.57
CA THR A 176 -4.04 -20.49 -0.37
C THR A 176 -4.87 -19.85 -1.47
N ALA A 177 -5.07 -18.53 -1.44
CA ALA A 177 -5.73 -17.80 -2.51
C ALA A 177 -4.93 -17.97 -3.80
N ARG A 178 -5.65 -18.15 -4.91
CA ARG A 178 -5.02 -18.18 -6.23
C ARG A 178 -4.62 -16.76 -6.63
N ALA A 179 -3.57 -16.67 -7.43
CA ALA A 179 -3.31 -15.48 -8.22
C ALA A 179 -4.48 -15.32 -9.20
N ASP A 180 -5.07 -14.13 -9.24
CA ASP A 180 -6.07 -13.78 -10.24
C ASP A 180 -5.37 -13.27 -11.51
N LEU A 181 -6.14 -13.13 -12.59
CA LEU A 181 -5.68 -12.43 -13.77
C LEU A 181 -5.61 -10.94 -13.47
N ALA A 182 -4.59 -10.27 -14.02
CA ALA A 182 -4.48 -8.82 -13.93
C ALA A 182 -5.80 -8.17 -14.38
N PRO A 183 -6.37 -7.23 -13.61
CA PRO A 183 -7.62 -6.60 -14.00
C PRO A 183 -7.44 -5.77 -15.28
N ALA A 184 -8.55 -5.43 -15.92
CA ALA A 184 -8.50 -4.51 -17.05
C ALA A 184 -8.13 -3.11 -16.56
N ALA A 185 -7.18 -2.48 -17.26
CA ALA A 185 -6.76 -1.10 -17.02
C ALA A 185 -7.97 -0.17 -16.92
N ARG A 186 -8.04 0.62 -15.85
CA ARG A 186 -9.17 1.50 -15.56
C ARG A 186 -8.95 2.85 -16.23
N SER A 187 -10.05 3.52 -16.60
CA SER A 187 -10.00 4.83 -17.24
C SER A 187 -10.94 5.82 -16.58
N TYR A 188 -10.44 7.04 -16.33
CA TYR A 188 -11.23 8.11 -15.72
C TYR A 188 -10.97 9.45 -16.41
N LYS A 189 -12.01 10.30 -16.43
CA LYS A 189 -11.88 11.68 -16.88
C LYS A 189 -11.41 12.54 -15.70
N VAL A 190 -10.24 13.14 -15.82
CA VAL A 190 -9.60 13.94 -14.76
C VAL A 190 -9.09 15.27 -15.33
N TYR A 191 -8.98 16.28 -14.47
CA TYR A 191 -8.42 17.57 -14.86
C TYR A 191 -6.90 17.48 -14.80
N ALA A 192 -6.24 17.76 -15.92
CA ALA A 192 -4.81 17.76 -16.05
C ALA A 192 -4.27 19.19 -16.05
N THR A 193 -3.23 19.40 -15.25
CA THR A 193 -2.46 20.64 -15.22
C THR A 193 -1.07 20.42 -15.79
N ARG A 194 -0.47 21.47 -16.35
CA ARG A 194 0.96 21.45 -16.68
C ARG A 194 1.76 21.53 -15.38
N GLU A 195 2.70 20.62 -15.18
CA GLU A 195 3.59 20.62 -14.03
C GLU A 195 4.54 21.83 -14.07
N GLY A 196 5.31 21.96 -15.15
CA GLY A 196 6.13 23.14 -15.43
C GLY A 196 7.28 23.40 -14.44
N LEU A 197 7.82 22.34 -13.81
CA LEU A 197 8.81 22.42 -12.74
C LEU A 197 10.23 22.07 -13.22
N VAL A 198 10.64 22.49 -14.42
CA VAL A 198 12.01 22.29 -14.93
C VAL A 198 13.04 22.80 -13.92
N GLY A 199 14.06 21.97 -13.64
CA GLY A 199 15.05 22.18 -12.59
C GLY A 199 14.67 21.62 -11.21
N GLY A 200 13.39 21.24 -11.03
CA GLY A 200 12.90 20.51 -9.88
C GLY A 200 13.38 19.06 -9.82
N THR A 201 13.01 18.35 -8.76
CA THR A 201 13.31 16.91 -8.59
C THR A 201 12.02 16.16 -8.31
N THR A 202 11.73 15.15 -9.13
CA THR A 202 10.56 14.30 -8.94
C THR A 202 10.74 13.39 -7.71
N ALA A 203 9.65 12.78 -7.26
CA ALA A 203 9.60 11.84 -6.14
C ALA A 203 10.50 10.60 -6.29
N ASN A 204 10.82 10.19 -7.53
CA ASN A 204 11.74 9.09 -7.78
C ASN A 204 13.20 9.53 -7.99
N GLY A 205 13.51 10.81 -7.75
CA GLY A 205 14.86 11.36 -7.84
C GLY A 205 15.28 11.86 -9.23
N HIS A 206 14.39 11.87 -10.22
CA HIS A 206 14.69 12.43 -11.54
C HIS A 206 14.81 13.96 -11.48
N LYS A 207 15.83 14.53 -12.13
CA LYS A 207 15.97 15.98 -12.29
C LYS A 207 15.19 16.42 -13.52
N ILE A 208 14.14 17.20 -13.31
CA ILE A 208 13.22 17.59 -14.38
C ILE A 208 13.96 18.45 -15.39
N THR A 209 13.97 18.01 -16.65
CA THR A 209 14.56 18.72 -17.78
C THR A 209 13.50 19.21 -18.76
N ASN A 210 13.91 20.09 -19.67
CA ASN A 210 13.01 20.63 -20.69
C ASN A 210 12.43 19.49 -21.52
N ARG A 211 11.10 19.52 -21.72
CA ARG A 211 10.39 18.58 -22.61
C ARG A 211 10.43 17.13 -22.13
N ASP A 212 10.62 16.91 -20.84
CA ASP A 212 10.44 15.57 -20.26
C ASP A 212 9.03 15.03 -20.49
N HIS A 213 8.95 13.71 -20.63
CA HIS A 213 7.70 12.97 -20.83
C HIS A 213 7.42 12.06 -19.63
N PHE A 214 6.72 12.60 -18.62
CA PHE A 214 6.25 11.87 -17.45
C PHE A 214 4.97 12.54 -16.90
N VAL A 215 4.37 11.91 -15.89
CA VAL A 215 3.26 12.49 -15.13
C VAL A 215 3.52 12.42 -13.63
N ALA A 216 2.83 13.27 -12.87
CA ALA A 216 2.65 13.14 -11.43
C ALA A 216 1.24 12.62 -11.12
N LEU A 217 1.13 11.67 -10.19
CA LEU A 217 -0.16 11.22 -9.65
C LEU A 217 -0.21 11.43 -8.13
N PRO A 218 -1.39 11.70 -7.56
CA PRO A 218 -1.50 12.10 -6.15
C PRO A 218 -1.40 10.91 -5.18
N SER A 219 -0.70 9.84 -5.56
CA SER A 219 -0.33 8.74 -4.68
C SER A 219 1.00 8.11 -5.08
N ARG A 220 1.81 7.77 -4.08
CA ARG A 220 3.06 7.01 -4.29
C ARG A 220 2.86 5.56 -4.72
N ARG A 221 1.64 5.03 -4.64
CA ARG A 221 1.33 3.61 -4.91
C ARG A 221 1.64 3.19 -6.35
N GLY A 222 1.50 4.13 -7.29
CA GLY A 222 1.84 3.97 -8.71
C GLY A 222 3.14 4.66 -9.11
N LEU A 223 4.09 4.91 -8.19
CA LEU A 223 5.35 5.59 -8.52
C LEU A 223 6.38 4.63 -9.13
N SER A 224 6.87 4.94 -10.33
CA SER A 224 7.96 4.21 -10.99
C SER A 224 9.33 4.65 -10.48
N ALA A 225 10.30 3.74 -10.50
CA ALA A 225 11.71 4.09 -10.33
C ALA A 225 12.18 5.06 -11.44
N ASN A 226 13.25 5.81 -11.19
CA ASN A 226 13.80 6.74 -12.17
C ASN A 226 14.22 5.98 -13.45
N GLY A 227 13.79 6.46 -14.62
CA GLY A 227 14.03 5.82 -15.91
C GLY A 227 13.18 4.56 -16.17
N SER A 228 12.32 4.16 -15.24
CA SER A 228 11.41 3.03 -15.40
C SER A 228 10.03 3.46 -15.90
N HIS A 229 9.35 2.53 -16.56
CA HIS A 229 7.98 2.64 -17.05
C HIS A 229 7.02 1.65 -16.37
N THR A 230 7.42 1.02 -15.26
CA THR A 230 6.64 -0.01 -14.54
C THR A 230 5.19 0.42 -14.31
N TYR A 231 5.00 1.66 -13.84
CA TYR A 231 3.71 2.30 -13.74
C TYR A 231 3.68 3.44 -14.75
N SER A 232 2.86 3.25 -15.78
CA SER A 232 2.63 4.23 -16.83
C SER A 232 1.14 4.45 -16.98
N VAL A 233 0.78 5.65 -17.40
CA VAL A 233 -0.59 5.99 -17.78
C VAL A 233 -0.65 6.27 -19.27
N ARG A 234 -1.79 5.98 -19.89
CA ARG A 234 -2.13 6.52 -21.20
C ARG A 234 -3.08 7.69 -21.02
N VAL A 235 -2.64 8.88 -21.39
CA VAL A 235 -3.43 10.11 -21.33
C VAL A 235 -3.96 10.40 -22.72
N CYS A 236 -5.24 10.73 -22.84
CA CYS A 236 -5.89 11.11 -24.09
C CYS A 236 -6.62 12.44 -23.93
N ALA A 237 -6.29 13.41 -24.78
CA ALA A 237 -6.96 14.70 -24.87
C ALA A 237 -8.25 14.60 -25.70
N ALA A 238 -9.14 15.58 -25.56
CA ALA A 238 -10.37 15.67 -26.33
C ALA A 238 -10.13 15.78 -27.86
N SER A 239 -8.93 16.21 -28.28
CA SER A 239 -8.49 16.23 -29.68
C SER A 239 -8.27 14.84 -30.27
N GLY A 240 -8.31 13.77 -29.46
CA GLY A 240 -7.98 12.40 -29.86
C GLY A 240 -6.48 12.08 -29.79
N ARG A 241 -5.63 13.08 -29.48
CA ARG A 241 -4.21 12.88 -29.22
C ARG A 241 -4.03 12.12 -27.90
N CYS A 242 -3.16 11.12 -27.91
CA CYS A 242 -2.82 10.38 -26.71
C CYS A 242 -1.30 10.22 -26.58
N GLU A 243 -0.83 10.14 -25.34
CA GLU A 243 0.54 9.79 -24.99
C GLU A 243 0.54 8.79 -23.84
N THR A 244 1.45 7.82 -23.89
CA THR A 244 1.77 6.98 -22.74
C THR A 244 3.00 7.53 -22.05
N ALA A 245 2.90 7.83 -20.77
CA ALA A 245 3.98 8.43 -19.99
C ALA A 245 4.12 7.73 -18.63
N PRO A 246 5.35 7.55 -18.12
CA PRO A 246 5.60 6.95 -16.82
C PRO A 246 5.20 7.91 -15.68
N VAL A 247 4.83 7.33 -14.53
CA VAL A 247 4.57 8.09 -13.30
C VAL A 247 5.90 8.26 -12.56
N TRP A 248 6.46 9.47 -12.59
CA TRP A 248 7.76 9.76 -11.97
C TRP A 248 7.67 10.69 -10.76
N ASP A 249 6.56 11.41 -10.60
CA ASP A 249 6.36 12.32 -9.47
C ASP A 249 5.08 12.02 -8.68
N ILE A 250 5.00 12.58 -7.48
CA ILE A 250 3.82 12.49 -6.60
C ILE A 250 3.20 13.87 -6.44
N GLY A 251 1.87 13.92 -6.58
CA GLY A 251 1.05 15.13 -6.66
C GLY A 251 0.14 15.07 -7.89
N PRO A 252 -0.76 16.04 -8.11
CA PRO A 252 -0.88 17.33 -7.43
C PRO A 252 -1.71 17.27 -6.14
N TRP A 253 -1.52 18.28 -5.27
CA TRP A 253 -2.27 18.52 -4.02
C TRP A 253 -2.11 17.47 -2.92
N ASN A 254 -2.28 16.20 -3.24
CA ASN A 254 -2.27 15.06 -2.32
C ASN A 254 -1.15 14.07 -2.68
N THR A 255 -0.81 13.18 -1.75
CA THR A 255 0.21 12.13 -1.90
C THR A 255 -0.30 10.74 -1.46
N ILE A 256 -1.53 10.67 -0.97
CA ILE A 256 -2.22 9.44 -0.56
C ILE A 256 -3.62 9.30 -1.20
N ASP A 257 -3.82 9.90 -2.39
CA ASP A 257 -5.04 9.83 -3.19
C ASP A 257 -4.89 8.92 -4.42
N ASP A 258 -5.04 7.61 -4.25
CA ASP A 258 -5.10 6.63 -5.33
C ASP A 258 -6.53 6.48 -5.87
N TYR A 259 -7.14 7.58 -6.31
CA TYR A 259 -8.56 7.65 -6.69
C TYR A 259 -9.00 6.67 -7.79
N TRP A 260 -8.07 6.07 -8.54
CA TRP A 260 -8.34 5.01 -9.50
C TRP A 260 -8.72 3.68 -8.83
N ASN A 261 -8.49 3.53 -7.52
CA ASN A 261 -8.86 2.36 -6.73
C ASN A 261 -10.30 2.43 -6.21
N PRO A 262 -10.99 1.27 -6.12
CA PRO A 262 -12.32 1.22 -5.52
C PRO A 262 -12.24 1.65 -4.06
N SER A 263 -13.37 2.12 -3.50
CA SER A 263 -13.46 2.63 -2.13
C SER A 263 -12.93 1.67 -1.06
N THR A 264 -13.04 0.35 -1.30
CA THR A 264 -12.53 -0.68 -0.37
C THR A 264 -11.00 -0.74 -0.31
N GLN A 265 -10.31 -0.26 -1.34
CA GLN A 265 -8.84 -0.33 -1.50
C GLN A 265 -8.15 1.04 -1.45
N ARG A 266 -8.86 2.12 -1.82
CA ARG A 266 -8.36 3.49 -1.83
C ARG A 266 -7.72 3.85 -0.48
N GLN A 267 -6.54 4.43 -0.52
CA GLN A 267 -5.72 4.77 0.64
C GLN A 267 -6.45 5.78 1.54
N SER A 268 -6.98 6.87 0.95
CA SER A 268 -7.72 7.93 1.66
C SER A 268 -9.04 8.28 0.95
N TRP A 269 -9.92 9.05 1.62
CA TRP A 269 -11.19 9.56 1.07
C TRP A 269 -12.06 8.48 0.39
N ARG A 270 -12.23 7.36 1.09
CA ARG A 270 -12.93 6.16 0.62
C ARG A 270 -14.42 6.38 0.35
N ASP A 271 -14.99 7.46 0.87
CA ASP A 271 -16.37 7.91 0.65
C ASP A 271 -16.57 8.63 -0.69
N LEU A 272 -15.49 9.10 -1.33
CA LEU A 272 -15.57 9.69 -2.67
C LEU A 272 -15.75 8.58 -3.73
N PRO A 273 -16.54 8.84 -4.80
CA PRO A 273 -16.66 7.91 -5.92
C PRO A 273 -15.30 7.55 -6.52
N GLN A 274 -15.14 6.29 -6.94
CA GLN A 274 -13.97 5.86 -7.69
C GLN A 274 -13.80 6.72 -8.95
N GLY A 275 -12.56 7.07 -9.27
CA GLY A 275 -12.22 7.94 -10.39
C GLY A 275 -12.33 9.43 -10.08
N ARG A 276 -12.73 9.82 -8.86
CA ARG A 276 -12.80 11.22 -8.44
C ARG A 276 -11.60 11.60 -7.56
N PRO A 277 -10.65 12.40 -8.07
CA PRO A 277 -9.61 13.00 -7.24
C PRO A 277 -10.21 13.80 -6.10
N GLU A 278 -9.57 13.78 -4.94
CA GLU A 278 -9.99 14.57 -3.79
C GLU A 278 -9.92 16.07 -4.10
N ALA A 279 -8.84 16.54 -4.74
CA ALA A 279 -8.68 17.94 -5.12
C ALA A 279 -9.83 18.42 -6.04
N GLN A 280 -10.34 17.55 -6.91
CA GLN A 280 -11.55 17.85 -7.68
C GLN A 280 -12.77 18.07 -6.77
N ALA A 281 -12.99 17.20 -5.80
CA ALA A 281 -14.11 17.31 -4.88
C ALA A 281 -13.99 18.54 -3.96
N ALA A 282 -12.77 18.83 -3.48
CA ALA A 282 -12.46 20.02 -2.68
C ALA A 282 -12.76 21.30 -3.47
N TYR A 283 -12.23 21.41 -4.69
CA TYR A 283 -12.42 22.58 -5.55
C TYR A 283 -13.88 22.81 -5.95
N GLN A 284 -14.60 21.75 -6.32
CA GLN A 284 -15.95 21.88 -6.90
C GLN A 284 -17.05 21.99 -5.83
N ASN A 285 -16.89 21.29 -4.70
CA ASN A 285 -17.97 21.08 -3.74
C ASN A 285 -17.56 21.42 -2.30
N GLY A 286 -16.35 21.93 -2.06
CA GLY A 286 -15.86 22.23 -0.72
C GLY A 286 -15.62 20.98 0.14
N TYR A 287 -15.41 19.82 -0.48
CA TYR A 287 -15.03 18.61 0.25
C TYR A 287 -13.75 18.86 1.07
N ASN A 288 -13.64 18.24 2.25
CA ASN A 288 -12.57 18.54 3.21
C ASN A 288 -12.42 20.06 3.51
N GLY A 289 -13.54 20.79 3.50
CA GLY A 289 -13.56 22.24 3.66
C GLY A 289 -12.90 23.02 2.51
N GLY A 290 -12.67 22.40 1.35
CA GLY A 290 -11.95 22.98 0.22
C GLY A 290 -10.42 22.85 0.31
N HIS A 291 -9.90 21.97 1.17
CA HIS A 291 -8.47 21.83 1.43
C HIS A 291 -7.94 20.45 1.03
N ASP A 292 -6.66 20.38 0.67
CA ASP A 292 -5.95 19.12 0.46
C ASP A 292 -5.54 18.46 1.80
N GLN A 293 -4.85 17.32 1.72
CA GLN A 293 -4.37 16.59 2.90
C GLN A 293 -3.44 17.38 3.83
N PHE A 294 -2.83 18.46 3.34
CA PHE A 294 -1.90 19.30 4.09
C PHE A 294 -2.59 20.57 4.64
N GLY A 295 -3.90 20.70 4.43
CA GLY A 295 -4.66 21.87 4.84
C GLY A 295 -4.45 23.09 3.95
N ARG A 296 -3.92 22.93 2.73
CA ARG A 296 -3.81 24.03 1.76
C ARG A 296 -5.11 24.15 1.00
N HIS A 297 -5.58 25.38 0.78
CA HIS A 297 -6.78 25.61 -0.03
C HIS A 297 -6.54 25.18 -1.47
N VAL A 298 -7.38 24.27 -1.98
CA VAL A 298 -7.28 23.74 -3.33
C VAL A 298 -7.74 24.80 -4.34
N SER A 299 -6.85 25.21 -5.24
CA SER A 299 -7.12 26.30 -6.20
C SER A 299 -7.50 25.82 -7.60
N ASN A 300 -7.42 24.51 -7.87
CA ASN A 300 -7.85 23.89 -9.12
C ASN A 300 -8.21 22.41 -8.88
N PRO A 301 -9.00 21.77 -9.76
CA PRO A 301 -9.46 20.39 -9.55
C PRO A 301 -8.47 19.33 -10.07
N ALA A 302 -7.17 19.63 -10.12
CA ALA A 302 -6.19 18.76 -10.78
C ALA A 302 -6.11 17.38 -10.12
N GLY A 303 -6.19 16.33 -10.95
CA GLY A 303 -5.99 14.94 -10.54
C GLY A 303 -4.72 14.31 -11.11
N ILE A 304 -4.00 15.05 -11.97
CA ILE A 304 -2.76 14.63 -12.64
C ILE A 304 -2.01 15.89 -13.07
N ASP A 305 -0.69 15.90 -12.88
CA ASP A 305 0.21 16.88 -13.49
C ASP A 305 0.95 16.24 -14.66
N LEU A 306 1.13 16.98 -15.75
CA LEU A 306 1.82 16.53 -16.95
C LEU A 306 3.12 17.32 -17.13
N ALA A 307 4.22 16.59 -17.33
CA ALA A 307 5.49 17.20 -17.70
C ALA A 307 5.40 17.91 -19.06
N ASP A 308 6.36 18.80 -19.32
CA ASP A 308 6.34 19.71 -20.47
C ASP A 308 6.25 18.99 -21.83
N GLY A 309 6.95 17.86 -21.98
CA GLY A 309 6.89 17.03 -23.19
C GLY A 309 5.53 16.33 -23.32
N THR A 310 5.02 15.72 -22.26
CA THR A 310 3.70 15.08 -22.28
C THR A 310 2.58 16.09 -22.60
N PHE A 311 2.65 17.29 -22.03
CA PHE A 311 1.67 18.35 -22.23
C PHE A 311 1.72 18.93 -23.66
N TRP A 312 2.88 19.42 -24.10
CA TRP A 312 3.01 20.14 -25.37
C TRP A 312 3.29 19.25 -26.58
N ASP A 313 3.98 18.11 -26.40
CA ASP A 313 4.41 17.25 -27.50
C ASP A 313 3.46 16.09 -27.77
N GLY A 314 3.11 15.31 -26.77
CA GLY A 314 2.15 14.23 -26.95
C GLY A 314 0.77 14.76 -27.23
N LEU A 315 0.23 15.45 -26.23
CA LEU A 315 -1.17 15.83 -26.21
C LEU A 315 -1.48 17.11 -26.99
N LYS A 316 -0.46 17.94 -27.26
CA LYS A 316 -0.59 19.23 -27.95
C LYS A 316 -1.58 20.15 -27.24
N LEU A 317 -1.58 20.13 -25.90
CA LEU A 317 -2.40 21.04 -25.09
C LEU A 317 -1.80 22.45 -25.12
N THR A 318 -2.68 23.45 -25.14
CA THR A 318 -2.31 24.87 -25.02
C THR A 318 -2.73 25.47 -23.68
N ASP A 319 -3.56 24.78 -22.92
CA ASP A 319 -4.00 25.13 -21.56
C ASP A 319 -4.39 23.84 -20.80
N ASN A 320 -4.55 23.95 -19.49
CA ASN A 320 -5.03 22.89 -18.62
C ASN A 320 -6.39 22.38 -19.10
N ALA A 321 -6.59 21.07 -19.06
CA ALA A 321 -7.73 20.46 -19.73
C ALA A 321 -8.23 19.21 -19.02
N TRP A 322 -9.49 18.88 -19.24
CA TRP A 322 -9.98 17.54 -18.94
C TRP A 322 -9.43 16.54 -19.95
N VAL A 323 -8.85 15.47 -19.43
CA VAL A 323 -8.28 14.36 -20.21
C VAL A 323 -8.87 13.05 -19.71
N THR A 324 -8.83 12.02 -20.55
CA THR A 324 -9.07 10.64 -20.11
C THR A 324 -7.73 9.99 -19.81
N VAL A 325 -7.57 9.46 -18.60
CA VAL A 325 -6.36 8.78 -18.16
C VAL A 325 -6.67 7.30 -17.95
N THR A 326 -5.90 6.43 -18.60
CA THR A 326 -5.92 4.99 -18.40
C THR A 326 -4.72 4.57 -17.55
N TYR A 327 -4.95 3.88 -16.43
CA TYR A 327 -3.92 3.41 -15.49
C TYR A 327 -3.51 2.00 -15.88
N LEU A 328 -2.32 1.84 -16.45
CA LEU A 328 -1.97 0.60 -17.18
C LEU A 328 -1.64 -0.59 -16.29
N TRP A 329 -1.63 -0.42 -14.96
CA TRP A 329 -1.30 -1.46 -13.97
C TRP A 329 -2.48 -1.92 -13.13
N THR A 330 -3.66 -1.30 -13.29
CA THR A 330 -4.85 -1.50 -12.43
C THR A 330 -5.76 -2.59 -12.93
#